data_AF-A0A941MJS5-F1
#
_entry.id   AF-A0A941MJS5-F1
#
_cell.length_a   1.000
_cell.length_b   1.000
_cell.length_c   1.000
_cell.angle_alpha   90.00
_cell.angle_beta   90.00
_cell.angle_gamma   90.00
#
_symmetry.space_group_name_H-M   'P 1'
#
loop_
_entity.id
_entity.type
_entity.pdbx_description
1 polymer ?
#
loop_
_entity_poly.entity_id
_entity_poly.type
_entity_poly.pdbx_seq_one_letter_code
_entity_poly.pdbx_strand_id
1 'polypeptide(L)'
;EIYYDLKNTSGIQDSNFLYLPPDEVDPEIHFPLRLIFDPPQYRQFLKKMDDSISAKVDDLYQRFNQARIPIQTFKSDDRAAVAIVFERINRLGVELDTLQLLSAWTWNEDFDLLDSFQSLAEELEPFGFKDVGEDSDLLLRCCAAIISHDASPAAIISLNGAELRNRFAEVRNGVLGAVDFVKANLRAHSAKSLPFSAALIPLSVFFATRSEQGSNPTAKQSKALLIWLWKTFFSRRYSKRLEQLNTDIVEIKKLKEGMPHNLGDFKAEIDGSFFSDSPFNLNTVNTKTFILMLANAQPLSFLSGNFLQLEKVLRDLNKREFHHLFPQKILQGKFPSTAINCLSNFTMISRADNNKIGGRQPSEYQKLMPTDHSKILEHALCPPSLFNDDFKKFVADRSGLLAVRAKTLMT
;
A
#
# COMPACT_ATOMS: atom_id res chain seq x y z
N GLU A 1 -9.45 -32.43 20.85
CA GLU A 1 -8.62 -33.53 20.29
C GLU A 1 -9.30 -34.05 19.03
N ILE A 2 -8.58 -34.69 18.09
CA ILE A 2 -9.20 -35.25 16.88
C ILE A 2 -9.69 -36.67 17.16
N TYR A 3 -10.96 -36.91 16.87
CA TYR A 3 -11.64 -38.20 17.01
C TYR A 3 -12.16 -38.68 15.66
N TYR A 4 -12.30 -39.99 15.53
CA TYR A 4 -13.01 -40.64 14.43
C TYR A 4 -14.40 -41.06 14.92
N ASP A 5 -15.44 -40.62 14.22
CA ASP A 5 -16.82 -41.01 14.50
C ASP A 5 -17.12 -42.40 13.95
N LEU A 6 -17.41 -43.34 14.86
CA LEU A 6 -17.63 -44.76 14.57
C LEU A 6 -19.06 -45.06 14.08
N LYS A 7 -20.02 -44.16 14.34
CA LYS A 7 -21.43 -44.32 13.98
C LYS A 7 -21.78 -43.59 12.69
N ASN A 8 -21.01 -42.57 12.30
CA ASN A 8 -21.29 -41.83 11.08
C ASN A 8 -21.04 -42.68 9.82
N THR A 9 -22.10 -42.89 9.03
CA THR A 9 -22.06 -43.52 7.70
C THR A 9 -22.10 -42.43 6.64
N SER A 10 -21.10 -41.55 6.64
CA SER A 10 -21.03 -40.46 5.67
C SER A 10 -20.61 -40.95 4.28
N GLY A 11 -21.12 -40.29 3.24
CA GLY A 11 -20.72 -40.53 1.85
C GLY A 11 -19.28 -40.08 1.57
N ILE A 12 -18.77 -40.37 0.37
CA ILE A 12 -17.37 -40.17 -0.06
C ILE A 12 -16.86 -38.71 0.10
N GLN A 13 -17.74 -37.73 0.35
CA GLN A 13 -17.39 -36.31 0.48
C GLN A 13 -17.37 -35.75 1.91
N ASP A 14 -17.87 -36.48 2.91
CA ASP A 14 -17.94 -35.99 4.30
C ASP A 14 -16.85 -36.61 5.17
N SER A 15 -16.21 -35.79 6.02
CA SER A 15 -15.13 -36.25 6.92
C SER A 15 -15.72 -36.90 8.18
N ASN A 16 -15.31 -38.15 8.45
CA ASN A 16 -15.61 -38.84 9.71
C ASN A 16 -14.69 -38.40 10.86
N PHE A 17 -13.77 -37.47 10.62
CA PHE A 17 -12.87 -36.92 11.64
C PHE A 17 -13.43 -35.63 12.22
N LEU A 18 -13.55 -35.58 13.54
CA LEU A 18 -14.13 -34.49 14.31
C LEU A 18 -13.10 -33.92 15.29
N TYR A 19 -13.04 -32.61 15.44
CA TYR A 19 -12.35 -31.99 16.57
C TYR A 19 -13.37 -31.75 17.70
N LEU A 20 -13.19 -32.43 18.83
CA LEU A 20 -14.11 -32.33 19.97
C LEU A 20 -13.41 -31.86 21.25
N PRO A 21 -14.03 -30.96 22.03
CA PRO A 21 -13.63 -30.68 23.40
C PRO A 21 -14.02 -31.84 24.35
N PRO A 22 -13.35 -32.02 25.50
CA PRO A 22 -13.48 -33.22 26.33
C PRO A 22 -14.89 -33.53 26.84
N ASP A 23 -15.73 -32.51 26.99
CA ASP A 23 -17.12 -32.58 27.46
C ASP A 23 -18.11 -33.04 26.39
N GLU A 24 -17.71 -33.05 25.12
CA GLU A 24 -18.52 -33.53 23.98
C GLU A 24 -18.09 -34.93 23.50
N VAL A 25 -17.10 -35.55 24.14
CA VAL A 25 -16.58 -36.86 23.76
C VAL A 25 -17.46 -37.96 24.34
N ASP A 26 -18.21 -38.62 23.47
CA ASP A 26 -18.82 -39.92 23.77
C ASP A 26 -17.82 -41.07 23.50
N PRO A 27 -17.32 -41.79 24.52
CA PRO A 27 -16.35 -42.87 24.36
C PRO A 27 -16.85 -44.08 23.57
N GLU A 28 -18.17 -44.28 23.43
CA GLU A 28 -18.76 -45.38 22.67
C GLU A 28 -18.88 -45.07 21.17
N ILE A 29 -18.72 -43.80 20.79
CA ILE A 29 -18.93 -43.31 19.43
C ILE A 29 -17.63 -42.71 18.86
N HIS A 30 -16.82 -42.09 19.70
CA HIS A 30 -15.64 -41.35 19.30
C HIS A 30 -14.37 -42.13 19.62
N PHE A 31 -13.69 -42.55 18.57
CA PHE A 31 -12.37 -43.18 18.67
C PHE A 31 -11.27 -42.10 18.66
N PRO A 32 -10.41 -41.97 19.69
CA PRO A 32 -9.35 -40.98 19.70
C PRO A 32 -8.24 -41.32 18.71
N LEU A 33 -7.97 -40.44 17.73
CA LEU A 33 -7.10 -40.76 16.60
C LEU A 33 -5.66 -41.10 17.02
N ARG A 34 -5.15 -40.48 18.09
CA ARG A 34 -3.80 -40.75 18.61
C ARG A 34 -3.57 -42.21 18.98
N LEU A 35 -4.63 -42.95 19.33
CA LEU A 35 -4.52 -44.35 19.75
C LEU A 35 -4.15 -45.29 18.60
N ILE A 36 -4.35 -44.89 17.33
CA ILE A 36 -3.94 -45.69 16.17
C ILE A 36 -2.43 -45.97 16.16
N PHE A 37 -1.63 -45.06 16.72
CA PHE A 37 -0.17 -45.20 16.76
C PHE A 37 0.35 -45.77 18.09
N ASP A 38 -0.54 -46.18 19.00
CA ASP A 38 -0.22 -46.80 20.29
C ASP A 38 -0.91 -48.18 20.41
N PRO A 39 -0.28 -49.27 19.93
CA PRO A 39 -0.89 -50.60 19.89
C PRO A 39 -1.33 -51.17 21.26
N PRO A 40 -0.65 -50.89 22.39
CA PRO A 40 -1.15 -51.21 23.72
C PRO A 40 -2.48 -50.53 24.06
N GLN A 41 -2.58 -49.21 23.90
CA GLN A 41 -3.80 -48.46 24.26
C GLN A 41 -4.94 -48.74 23.28
N TYR A 42 -4.64 -48.87 22.00
CA TYR A 42 -5.54 -49.34 20.96
C TYR A 42 -6.27 -50.64 21.37
N ARG A 43 -5.49 -51.66 21.79
CA ARG A 43 -6.04 -52.95 22.23
C ARG A 43 -6.86 -52.84 23.50
N GLN A 44 -6.50 -51.95 24.42
CA GLN A 44 -7.30 -51.71 25.62
C GLN A 44 -8.63 -51.03 25.32
N PHE A 45 -8.64 -50.11 24.34
CA PHE A 45 -9.85 -49.46 23.86
C PHE A 45 -10.81 -50.48 23.22
N LEU A 46 -10.32 -51.33 22.31
CA LEU A 46 -11.13 -52.34 21.63
C LEU A 46 -11.78 -53.37 22.56
N LYS A 47 -11.14 -53.72 23.68
CA LYS A 47 -11.71 -54.66 24.66
C LYS A 47 -13.06 -54.24 25.25
N LYS A 48 -13.40 -52.95 25.15
CA LYS A 48 -14.64 -52.36 25.69
C LYS A 48 -15.70 -52.12 24.62
N MET A 49 -15.42 -52.49 23.36
CA MET A 49 -16.26 -52.17 22.21
C MET A 49 -16.86 -53.42 21.60
N ASP A 50 -18.05 -53.28 21.02
CA ASP A 50 -18.71 -54.35 20.27
C ASP A 50 -17.89 -54.77 19.04
N ASP A 51 -18.00 -56.04 18.64
CA ASP A 51 -17.23 -56.63 17.53
C ASP A 51 -17.39 -55.86 16.21
N SER A 52 -18.58 -55.30 15.95
CA SER A 52 -18.83 -54.49 14.74
C SER A 52 -18.07 -53.17 14.74
N ILE A 53 -17.91 -52.53 15.90
CA ILE A 53 -17.14 -51.29 16.06
C ILE A 53 -15.64 -51.60 16.02
N SER A 54 -15.24 -52.68 16.68
CA SER A 54 -13.85 -53.15 16.66
C SER A 54 -13.36 -53.42 15.26
N ALA A 55 -14.17 -54.05 14.40
CA ALA A 55 -13.84 -54.27 12.99
C ALA A 55 -13.64 -52.97 12.20
N LYS A 56 -14.43 -51.92 12.47
CA LYS A 56 -14.25 -50.59 11.83
C LYS A 56 -12.95 -49.91 12.27
N VAL A 57 -12.64 -50.01 13.55
CA VAL A 57 -11.41 -49.45 14.13
C VAL A 57 -10.17 -50.22 13.62
N ASP A 58 -10.28 -51.54 13.44
CA ASP A 58 -9.24 -52.37 12.81
C ASP A 58 -9.00 -51.99 11.34
N ASP A 59 -10.06 -51.76 10.55
CA ASP A 59 -9.92 -51.26 9.17
C ASP A 59 -9.25 -49.87 9.14
N LEU A 60 -9.64 -48.97 10.05
CA LEU A 60 -9.02 -47.65 10.20
C LEU A 60 -7.52 -47.78 10.55
N TYR A 61 -7.18 -48.61 11.54
CA TYR A 61 -5.80 -48.87 11.95
C TYR A 61 -4.96 -49.46 10.80
N GLN A 62 -5.51 -50.42 10.05
CA GLN A 62 -4.83 -51.01 8.90
C GLN A 62 -4.58 -49.96 7.82
N ARG A 63 -5.58 -49.14 7.47
CA ARG A 63 -5.43 -48.08 6.47
C ARG A 63 -4.34 -47.09 6.86
N PHE A 64 -4.31 -46.62 8.10
CA PHE A 64 -3.29 -45.67 8.56
C PHE A 64 -1.88 -46.27 8.59
N ASN A 65 -1.73 -47.53 9.01
CA ASN A 65 -0.41 -48.17 9.07
C ASN A 65 0.09 -48.72 7.73
N GLN A 66 -0.82 -49.04 6.80
CA GLN A 66 -0.47 -49.54 5.48
C GLN A 66 -0.43 -48.43 4.42
N ALA A 67 -1.00 -47.25 4.71
CA ALA A 67 -0.92 -46.08 3.84
C ALA A 67 0.55 -45.72 3.61
N ARG A 68 1.01 -45.97 2.39
CA ARG A 68 2.31 -45.48 1.94
C ARG A 68 2.12 -44.06 1.45
N ILE A 69 2.72 -43.10 2.14
CA ILE A 69 2.84 -41.74 1.64
C ILE A 69 4.03 -41.72 0.68
N PRO A 70 3.82 -41.60 -0.65
CA PRO A 70 4.93 -41.53 -1.58
C PRO A 70 5.66 -40.21 -1.35
N ILE A 71 6.91 -40.29 -0.87
CA ILE A 71 7.79 -39.14 -0.80
C ILE A 71 8.61 -39.14 -2.09
N GLN A 72 8.45 -38.09 -2.89
CA GLN A 72 9.26 -37.89 -4.09
C GLN A 72 10.05 -36.59 -3.93
N THR A 73 11.37 -36.72 -3.82
CA THR A 73 12.27 -35.58 -3.75
C THR A 73 12.64 -35.18 -5.17
N PHE A 74 12.33 -33.94 -5.54
CA PHE A 74 12.75 -33.35 -6.81
C PHE A 74 13.90 -32.41 -6.56
N LYS A 75 14.95 -32.51 -7.38
CA LYS A 75 16.05 -31.54 -7.42
C LYS A 75 16.17 -31.06 -8.86
N SER A 76 15.75 -29.84 -9.13
CA SER A 76 15.76 -29.22 -10.45
C SER A 76 15.95 -27.73 -10.30
N ASP A 77 16.78 -27.15 -11.17
CA ASP A 77 16.94 -25.71 -11.28
C ASP A 77 16.03 -25.13 -12.40
N ASP A 78 15.26 -25.98 -13.08
CA ASP A 78 14.28 -25.57 -14.09
C ASP A 78 13.00 -25.03 -13.42
N ARG A 79 12.79 -23.73 -13.58
CA ARG A 79 11.64 -22.98 -13.06
C ARG A 79 10.31 -23.51 -13.55
N ALA A 80 10.24 -23.96 -14.81
CA ALA A 80 9.01 -24.49 -15.38
C ALA A 80 8.62 -25.81 -14.67
N ALA A 81 9.60 -26.69 -14.45
CA ALA A 81 9.39 -27.92 -13.69
C ALA A 81 8.95 -27.65 -12.23
N VAL A 82 9.54 -26.66 -11.55
CA VAL A 82 9.16 -26.29 -10.18
C VAL A 82 7.74 -25.72 -10.13
N ALA A 83 7.38 -24.83 -11.06
CA ALA A 83 6.02 -24.29 -11.15
C ALA A 83 4.98 -25.40 -11.35
N ILE A 84 5.26 -26.38 -12.22
CA ILE A 84 4.40 -27.56 -12.43
C ILE A 84 4.24 -28.40 -11.16
N VAL A 85 5.30 -28.55 -10.35
CA VAL A 85 5.22 -29.27 -9.06
C VAL A 85 4.31 -28.53 -8.10
N PHE A 86 4.47 -27.21 -7.96
CA PHE A 86 3.59 -26.39 -7.15
C PHE A 86 2.13 -26.47 -7.61
N GLU A 87 1.88 -26.36 -8.92
CA GLU A 87 0.53 -26.50 -9.51
C GLU A 87 -0.10 -27.87 -9.18
N ARG A 88 0.68 -28.95 -9.26
CA ARG A 88 0.20 -30.30 -8.96
C ARG A 88 -0.06 -30.54 -7.47
N ILE A 89 0.69 -29.90 -6.59
CA ILE A 89 0.49 -29.97 -5.13
C ILE A 89 -0.74 -29.15 -4.72
N ASN A 90 -1.00 -28.06 -5.44
CA ASN A 90 -2.11 -27.15 -5.21
C ASN A 90 -3.48 -27.73 -5.63
N ARG A 91 -3.91 -28.78 -4.92
CA ARG A 91 -5.17 -29.49 -5.16
C ARG A 91 -6.42 -28.69 -4.78
N LEU A 92 -6.25 -27.60 -4.03
CA LEU A 92 -7.35 -26.75 -3.55
C LEU A 92 -7.73 -25.64 -4.54
N GLY A 93 -7.03 -25.53 -5.68
CA GLY A 93 -7.35 -24.56 -6.73
C GLY A 93 -7.05 -23.11 -6.35
N VAL A 94 -6.17 -22.87 -5.38
CA VAL A 94 -5.76 -21.51 -4.97
C VAL A 94 -4.72 -21.01 -5.97
N GLU A 95 -4.96 -19.95 -6.75
CA GLU A 95 -3.94 -19.47 -7.70
C GLU A 95 -2.56 -19.30 -7.03
N LEU A 96 -1.53 -19.88 -7.64
CA LEU A 96 -0.16 -19.75 -7.17
C LEU A 96 0.30 -18.32 -7.36
N ASP A 97 0.57 -17.64 -6.25
CA ASP A 97 1.04 -16.28 -6.27
C ASP A 97 2.48 -16.22 -6.82
N THR A 98 2.78 -15.21 -7.64
CA THR A 98 4.12 -15.00 -8.21
C THR A 98 5.17 -14.86 -7.11
N LEU A 99 4.78 -14.26 -5.97
CA LEU A 99 5.62 -14.18 -4.78
C LEU A 99 5.98 -15.57 -4.22
N GLN A 100 5.03 -16.50 -4.17
CA GLN A 100 5.28 -17.85 -3.65
C GLN A 100 6.29 -18.59 -4.51
N LEU A 101 6.16 -18.50 -5.84
CA LEU A 101 7.13 -19.11 -6.76
C LEU A 101 8.53 -18.47 -6.63
N LEU A 102 8.61 -17.14 -6.56
CA LEU A 102 9.88 -16.44 -6.39
C LEU A 102 10.51 -16.70 -5.03
N SER A 103 9.72 -16.79 -3.96
CA SER A 103 10.20 -17.14 -2.62
C SER A 103 10.86 -18.53 -2.63
N ALA A 104 10.22 -19.51 -3.28
CA ALA A 104 10.78 -20.86 -3.41
C ALA A 104 12.10 -20.87 -4.22
N TRP A 105 12.22 -20.06 -5.27
CA TRP A 105 13.46 -19.98 -6.09
C TRP A 105 14.59 -19.18 -5.43
N THR A 106 14.25 -18.26 -4.55
CA THR A 106 15.23 -17.41 -3.86
C THR A 106 15.71 -18.00 -2.55
N TRP A 107 15.00 -18.99 -2.00
CA TRP A 107 15.30 -19.59 -0.69
C TRP A 107 16.68 -20.26 -0.61
N ASN A 108 17.34 -20.10 0.54
CA ASN A 108 18.37 -20.99 1.09
C ASN A 108 18.43 -20.77 2.63
N GLU A 109 19.34 -21.47 3.31
CA GLU A 109 19.52 -21.35 4.77
C GLU A 109 19.79 -19.90 5.23
N ASP A 110 20.40 -19.06 4.37
CA ASP A 110 20.79 -17.68 4.71
C ASP A 110 19.84 -16.60 4.18
N PHE A 111 18.82 -16.94 3.38
CA PHE A 111 17.94 -15.96 2.74
C PHE A 111 16.55 -16.53 2.47
N ASP A 112 15.55 -15.81 2.97
CA ASP A 112 14.15 -15.99 2.64
C ASP A 112 13.58 -14.63 2.17
N LEU A 113 12.94 -14.63 0.98
CA LEU A 113 12.38 -13.41 0.39
C LEU A 113 11.20 -12.85 1.20
N LEU A 114 10.35 -13.72 1.75
CA LEU A 114 9.20 -13.30 2.55
C LEU A 114 9.66 -12.66 3.85
N ASP A 115 10.61 -13.28 4.55
CA ASP A 115 11.19 -12.72 5.77
C ASP A 115 11.92 -11.40 5.48
N SER A 116 12.58 -11.30 4.33
CA SER A 116 13.26 -10.08 3.89
C SER A 116 12.28 -8.95 3.59
N PHE A 117 11.13 -9.25 2.96
CA PHE A 117 10.05 -8.28 2.74
C PHE A 117 9.41 -7.84 4.06
N GLN A 118 9.15 -8.78 4.98
CA GLN A 118 8.62 -8.48 6.31
C GLN A 118 9.57 -7.59 7.11
N SER A 119 10.87 -7.90 7.10
CA SER A 119 11.90 -7.09 7.75
C SER A 119 11.93 -5.67 7.17
N LEU A 120 11.84 -5.52 5.85
CA LEU A 120 11.74 -4.22 5.19
C LEU A 120 10.45 -3.48 5.59
N ALA A 121 9.32 -4.17 5.74
CA ALA A 121 8.08 -3.56 6.21
C ALA A 121 8.21 -2.98 7.63
N GLU A 122 8.86 -3.71 8.52
CA GLU A 122 9.15 -3.27 9.90
C GLU A 122 10.07 -2.05 9.92
N GLU A 123 11.08 -2.02 9.05
CA GLU A 123 11.95 -0.85 8.91
C GLU A 123 11.21 0.39 8.35
N LEU A 124 10.18 0.19 7.52
CA LEU A 124 9.37 1.25 6.93
C LEU A 124 8.26 1.75 7.87
N GLU A 125 7.93 1.01 8.93
CA GLU A 125 6.87 1.34 9.88
C GLU A 125 7.08 2.69 10.59
N PRO A 126 8.27 3.04 11.11
CA PRO A 126 8.54 4.37 11.70
C PRO A 126 8.30 5.54 10.74
N PHE A 127 8.32 5.28 9.43
CA PHE A 127 8.10 6.29 8.40
C PHE A 127 6.63 6.40 7.98
N GLY A 128 5.76 5.51 8.45
CA GLY A 128 4.35 5.40 8.05
C GLY A 128 4.13 4.63 6.75
N PHE A 129 5.14 3.88 6.30
CA PHE A 129 5.14 3.14 5.03
C PHE A 129 5.18 1.63 5.22
N LYS A 130 4.74 1.11 6.37
CA LYS A 130 4.61 -0.35 6.60
C LYS A 130 3.85 -1.04 5.47
N ASP A 131 2.72 -0.45 5.04
CA ASP A 131 1.89 -0.94 3.94
C ASP A 131 2.67 -1.09 2.60
N VAL A 132 3.78 -0.35 2.38
CA VAL A 132 4.65 -0.55 1.19
C VAL A 132 5.43 -1.85 1.30
N GLY A 133 5.87 -2.21 2.51
CA GLY A 133 6.57 -3.46 2.76
C GLY A 133 5.63 -4.68 2.73
N GLU A 134 4.36 -4.49 3.06
CA GLU A 134 3.32 -5.53 2.98
C GLU A 134 2.77 -5.72 1.55
N ASP A 135 2.92 -4.71 0.68
CA ASP A 135 2.54 -4.77 -0.73
C ASP A 135 3.59 -5.53 -1.56
N SER A 136 3.39 -6.84 -1.65
CA SER A 136 4.32 -7.74 -2.33
C SER A 136 4.41 -7.49 -3.84
N ASP A 137 3.35 -7.04 -4.52
CA ASP A 137 3.42 -6.69 -5.95
C ASP A 137 4.30 -5.45 -6.15
N LEU A 138 4.13 -4.43 -5.31
CA LEU A 138 4.96 -3.23 -5.33
C LEU A 138 6.43 -3.54 -5.07
N LEU A 139 6.74 -4.36 -4.06
CA LEU A 139 8.12 -4.77 -3.76
C LEU A 139 8.73 -5.62 -4.87
N LEU A 140 7.99 -6.59 -5.43
CA LEU A 140 8.46 -7.38 -6.57
C LEU A 140 8.75 -6.51 -7.80
N ARG A 141 7.92 -5.48 -8.04
CA ARG A 141 8.20 -4.49 -9.09
C ARG A 141 9.45 -3.66 -8.79
N CYS A 142 9.69 -3.28 -7.54
CA CYS A 142 10.94 -2.63 -7.13
C CYS A 142 12.15 -3.55 -7.39
N CYS A 143 12.06 -4.83 -7.01
CA CYS A 143 13.09 -5.84 -7.31
C CYS A 143 13.38 -5.90 -8.81
N ALA A 144 12.35 -6.09 -9.63
CA ALA A 144 12.47 -6.18 -11.09
C ALA A 144 13.02 -4.88 -11.72
N ALA A 145 12.57 -3.71 -11.26
CA ALA A 145 13.05 -2.42 -11.74
C ALA A 145 14.54 -2.17 -11.41
N ILE A 146 14.99 -2.58 -10.21
CA ILE A 146 16.38 -2.39 -9.77
C ILE A 146 17.31 -3.40 -10.44
N ILE A 147 16.86 -4.64 -10.59
CA ILE A 147 17.68 -5.73 -11.12
C ILE A 147 17.71 -5.73 -12.64
N SER A 148 16.53 -5.71 -13.25
CA SER A 148 16.32 -5.91 -14.69
C SER A 148 15.98 -4.62 -15.45
N HIS A 149 15.78 -3.50 -14.75
CA HIS A 149 15.35 -2.22 -15.34
C HIS A 149 13.99 -2.29 -16.05
N ASP A 150 13.13 -3.20 -15.59
CA ASP A 150 11.80 -3.44 -16.10
C ASP A 150 10.89 -3.92 -14.95
N ALA A 151 9.74 -3.29 -14.75
CA ALA A 151 8.73 -3.65 -13.75
C ALA A 151 7.53 -4.42 -14.36
N SER A 152 7.69 -4.96 -15.57
CA SER A 152 6.67 -5.77 -16.24
C SER A 152 6.46 -7.12 -15.55
N PRO A 153 5.26 -7.73 -15.65
CA PRO A 153 5.04 -9.07 -15.12
C PRO A 153 6.04 -10.11 -15.68
N ALA A 154 6.44 -9.99 -16.94
CA ALA A 154 7.44 -10.86 -17.55
C ALA A 154 8.82 -10.70 -16.91
N ALA A 155 9.23 -9.48 -16.58
CA ALA A 155 10.47 -9.22 -15.86
C ALA A 155 10.45 -9.82 -14.44
N ILE A 156 9.31 -9.73 -13.74
CA ILE A 156 9.14 -10.31 -12.40
C ILE A 156 9.29 -11.84 -12.46
N ILE A 157 8.62 -12.51 -13.39
CA ILE A 157 8.71 -13.98 -13.55
C ILE A 157 10.13 -14.43 -13.95
N SER A 158 10.83 -13.62 -14.75
CA SER A 158 12.20 -13.92 -15.19
C SER A 158 13.28 -13.55 -14.18
N LEU A 159 12.95 -12.92 -13.05
CA LEU A 159 13.91 -12.59 -11.98
C LEU A 159 14.74 -13.80 -11.56
N ASN A 160 16.07 -13.65 -11.58
CA ASN A 160 16.98 -14.68 -11.09
C ASN A 160 17.03 -14.67 -9.57
N GLY A 161 16.64 -15.77 -8.93
CA GLY A 161 16.58 -15.87 -7.47
C GLY A 161 17.94 -15.69 -6.79
N ALA A 162 19.02 -16.19 -7.41
CA ALA A 162 20.38 -15.97 -6.90
C ALA A 162 20.83 -14.51 -7.04
N GLU A 163 20.48 -13.86 -8.16
CA GLU A 163 20.77 -12.44 -8.34
C GLU A 163 19.99 -11.56 -7.36
N LEU A 164 18.68 -11.82 -7.21
CA LEU A 164 17.82 -11.09 -6.27
C LEU A 164 18.35 -11.20 -4.84
N ARG A 165 18.69 -12.41 -4.39
CA ARG A 165 19.32 -12.63 -3.09
C ARG A 165 20.61 -11.82 -2.92
N ASN A 166 21.53 -11.91 -3.88
CA ASN A 166 22.81 -11.20 -3.81
C ASN A 166 22.68 -9.67 -3.86
N ARG A 167 21.60 -9.16 -4.45
CA ARG A 167 21.36 -7.73 -4.66
C ARG A 167 20.23 -7.19 -3.78
N PHE A 168 19.70 -7.98 -2.84
CA PHE A 168 18.55 -7.57 -2.03
C PHE A 168 18.86 -6.31 -1.20
N ALA A 169 20.09 -6.18 -0.71
CA ALA A 169 20.54 -4.97 -0.01
C ALA A 169 20.39 -3.70 -0.88
N GLU A 170 20.63 -3.79 -2.20
CA GLU A 170 20.40 -2.67 -3.12
C GLU A 170 18.91 -2.31 -3.21
N VAL A 171 18.04 -3.33 -3.24
CA VAL A 171 16.58 -3.17 -3.26
C VAL A 171 16.10 -2.48 -2.00
N ARG A 172 16.48 -3.02 -0.84
CA ARG A 172 16.18 -2.46 0.48
C ARG A 172 16.58 -0.97 0.56
N ASN A 173 17.83 -0.65 0.23
CA ASN A 173 18.32 0.73 0.25
C ASN A 173 17.59 1.64 -0.74
N GLY A 174 17.23 1.11 -1.91
CA GLY A 174 16.43 1.83 -2.90
C GLY A 174 15.05 2.20 -2.38
N VAL A 175 14.34 1.25 -1.78
CA VAL A 175 12.99 1.48 -1.24
C VAL A 175 13.02 2.45 -0.06
N LEU A 176 13.96 2.27 0.88
CA LEU A 176 14.14 3.19 2.02
C LEU A 176 14.44 4.61 1.54
N GLY A 177 15.40 4.79 0.63
CA GLY A 177 15.74 6.10 0.10
C GLY A 177 14.59 6.76 -0.68
N ALA A 178 13.79 5.98 -1.40
CA ALA A 178 12.60 6.48 -2.08
C ALA A 178 11.54 6.99 -1.09
N VAL A 179 11.29 6.23 -0.02
CA VAL A 179 10.35 6.60 1.05
C VAL A 179 10.83 7.84 1.80
N ASP A 180 12.11 7.89 2.16
CA ASP A 180 12.71 9.05 2.81
C ASP A 180 12.61 10.30 1.93
N PHE A 181 12.85 10.17 0.62
CA PHE A 181 12.77 11.28 -0.32
C PHE A 181 11.35 11.85 -0.40
N VAL A 182 10.32 11.02 -0.55
CA VAL A 182 8.93 11.52 -0.62
C VAL A 182 8.46 12.06 0.73
N LYS A 183 8.90 11.49 1.85
CA LYS A 183 8.58 12.01 3.18
C LYS A 183 9.20 13.39 3.40
N ALA A 184 10.50 13.53 3.11
CA ALA A 184 11.23 14.77 3.34
C ALA A 184 10.82 15.90 2.39
N ASN A 185 10.58 15.60 1.11
CA ASN A 185 10.40 16.63 0.08
C ASN A 185 8.94 16.84 -0.33
N LEU A 186 8.05 15.87 -0.10
CA LEU A 186 6.63 15.98 -0.42
C LEU A 186 5.72 15.95 0.81
N ARG A 187 6.28 15.76 2.01
CA ARG A 187 5.51 15.59 3.26
C ARG A 187 4.53 14.41 3.18
N ALA A 188 4.87 13.39 2.39
CA ALA A 188 4.09 12.16 2.35
C ALA A 188 4.44 11.33 3.58
N HIS A 189 3.55 11.30 4.58
CA HIS A 189 3.76 10.60 5.86
C HIS A 189 3.17 9.18 5.89
N SER A 190 2.64 8.71 4.75
CA SER A 190 2.23 7.32 4.58
C SER A 190 2.04 6.96 3.11
N ALA A 191 2.03 5.66 2.79
CA ALA A 191 1.70 5.16 1.46
C ALA A 191 0.31 5.63 1.01
N LYS A 192 -0.65 5.69 1.95
CA LYS A 192 -2.02 6.18 1.71
C LYS A 192 -2.03 7.62 1.23
N SER A 193 -1.12 8.45 1.73
CA SER A 193 -0.98 9.87 1.35
C SER A 193 -0.45 10.09 -0.06
N LEU A 194 0.24 9.09 -0.64
CA LEU A 194 0.76 9.19 -2.00
C LEU A 194 -0.36 9.03 -3.05
N PRO A 195 -0.39 9.89 -4.09
CA PRO A 195 -1.33 9.74 -5.20
C PRO A 195 -1.14 8.42 -5.95
N PHE A 196 0.11 7.96 -6.10
CA PHE A 196 0.47 6.65 -6.64
C PHE A 196 1.64 6.06 -5.84
N SER A 197 1.42 4.94 -5.16
CA SER A 197 2.50 4.15 -4.54
C SER A 197 3.49 3.62 -5.59
N ALA A 198 3.01 3.33 -6.81
CA ALA A 198 3.84 2.91 -7.94
C ALA A 198 4.97 3.90 -8.30
N ALA A 199 4.87 5.18 -7.91
CA ALA A 199 5.97 6.14 -8.10
C ALA A 199 7.21 5.81 -7.25
N LEU A 200 7.07 4.96 -6.22
CA LEU A 200 8.20 4.43 -5.47
C LEU A 200 9.05 3.45 -6.29
N ILE A 201 8.50 2.83 -7.36
CA ILE A 201 9.24 1.86 -8.18
C ILE A 201 10.36 2.53 -8.98
N PRO A 202 10.12 3.59 -9.79
CA PRO A 202 11.22 4.25 -10.48
C PRO A 202 12.13 4.98 -9.48
N LEU A 203 11.56 5.54 -8.41
CA LEU A 203 12.33 6.26 -7.40
C LEU A 203 13.31 5.32 -6.65
N SER A 204 12.91 4.08 -6.37
CA SER A 204 13.79 3.10 -5.73
C SER A 204 14.99 2.74 -6.60
N VAL A 205 14.85 2.76 -7.94
CA VAL A 205 15.98 2.64 -8.88
C VAL A 205 17.00 3.77 -8.70
N PHE A 206 16.54 5.00 -8.47
CA PHE A 206 17.44 6.14 -8.20
C PHE A 206 18.29 5.88 -6.96
N PHE A 207 17.65 5.46 -5.87
CA PHE A 207 18.29 5.31 -4.57
C PHE A 207 19.00 3.97 -4.36
N ALA A 208 18.74 2.97 -5.21
CA ALA A 208 19.33 1.63 -5.08
C ALA A 208 20.86 1.69 -5.05
N THR A 209 21.49 1.18 -4.00
CA THR A 209 22.95 1.23 -3.86
C THR A 209 23.45 0.12 -2.95
N ARG A 210 24.66 -0.37 -3.22
CA ARG A 210 25.39 -1.29 -2.33
C ARG A 210 26.06 -0.58 -1.16
N SER A 211 26.16 0.75 -1.21
CA SER A 211 26.78 1.54 -0.14
C SER A 211 25.86 1.63 1.07
N GLU A 212 26.37 1.31 2.26
CA GLU A 212 25.66 1.53 3.53
C GLU A 212 25.41 3.01 3.82
N GLN A 213 26.21 3.91 3.25
CA GLN A 213 26.04 5.37 3.41
C GLN A 213 24.90 5.94 2.54
N GLY A 214 24.25 5.09 1.74
CA GLY A 214 23.21 5.51 0.80
C GLY A 214 23.75 6.31 -0.40
N SER A 215 22.84 6.89 -1.16
CA SER A 215 23.15 7.82 -2.26
C SER A 215 22.22 9.03 -2.13
N ASN A 216 22.81 10.19 -1.85
CA ASN A 216 22.05 11.44 -1.78
C ASN A 216 22.00 12.10 -3.17
N PRO A 217 20.81 12.47 -3.68
CA PRO A 217 20.71 13.20 -4.94
C PRO A 217 21.42 14.55 -4.84
N THR A 218 22.11 14.94 -5.91
CA THR A 218 22.53 16.33 -6.10
C THR A 218 21.33 17.27 -6.18
N ALA A 219 21.50 18.56 -5.94
CA ALA A 219 20.41 19.55 -6.06
C ALA A 219 19.69 19.49 -7.43
N LYS A 220 20.44 19.25 -8.52
CA LYS A 220 19.89 19.09 -9.87
C LYS A 220 19.04 17.82 -9.99
N GLN A 221 19.52 16.70 -9.46
CA GLN A 221 18.77 15.44 -9.45
C GLN A 221 17.52 15.55 -8.57
N SER A 222 17.62 16.11 -7.37
CA SER A 222 16.47 16.36 -6.49
C SER A 222 15.40 17.19 -7.18
N LYS A 223 15.80 18.27 -7.87
CA LYS A 223 14.87 19.10 -8.64
C LYS A 223 14.18 18.29 -9.75
N ALA A 224 14.93 17.50 -10.52
CA ALA A 224 14.37 16.68 -11.60
C ALA A 224 13.38 15.63 -11.08
N LEU A 225 13.72 14.95 -9.97
CA LEU A 225 12.84 13.98 -9.30
C LEU A 225 11.53 14.64 -8.82
N LEU A 226 11.62 15.83 -8.20
CA LEU A 226 10.42 16.53 -7.72
C LEU A 226 9.52 16.99 -8.86
N ILE A 227 10.08 17.56 -9.92
CA ILE A 227 9.32 17.94 -11.12
C ILE A 227 8.61 16.72 -11.71
N TRP A 228 9.33 15.60 -11.86
CA TRP A 228 8.74 14.36 -12.35
C TRP A 228 7.62 13.85 -11.46
N LEU A 229 7.79 13.81 -10.13
CA LEU A 229 6.75 13.38 -9.19
C LEU A 229 5.49 14.25 -9.30
N TRP A 230 5.64 15.57 -9.28
CA TRP A 230 4.50 16.48 -9.40
C TRP A 230 3.79 16.33 -10.75
N LYS A 231 4.54 16.25 -11.85
CA LYS A 231 3.95 16.03 -13.18
C LYS A 231 3.23 14.69 -13.26
N THR A 232 3.80 13.62 -12.70
CA THR A 232 3.18 12.29 -12.62
C THR A 232 1.85 12.33 -11.86
N PHE A 233 1.81 13.03 -10.72
CA PHE A 233 0.62 13.15 -9.88
C PHE A 233 -0.49 13.99 -10.52
N PHE A 234 -0.15 15.15 -11.07
CA PHE A 234 -1.12 16.05 -11.69
C PHE A 234 -1.67 15.50 -13.01
N SER A 235 -0.82 14.87 -13.83
CA SER A 235 -1.26 14.27 -15.12
C SER A 235 -1.95 12.92 -14.98
N ARG A 236 -2.02 12.34 -13.76
CA ARG A 236 -2.53 10.99 -13.50
C ARG A 236 -1.82 9.93 -14.36
N ARG A 237 -0.51 10.09 -14.55
CA ARG A 237 0.32 9.30 -15.48
C ARG A 237 0.08 7.79 -15.30
N TYR A 238 0.20 7.30 -14.06
CA TYR A 238 0.09 5.85 -13.79
C TYR A 238 -1.33 5.29 -13.69
N SER A 239 -2.38 6.04 -14.05
CA SER A 239 -3.76 5.53 -13.98
C SER A 239 -4.14 4.52 -15.06
N LYS A 240 -3.38 4.38 -16.15
CA LYS A 240 -3.85 3.60 -17.32
C LYS A 240 -2.86 2.60 -17.92
N ARG A 241 -1.53 2.70 -17.69
CA ARG A 241 -0.53 1.85 -18.38
C ARG A 241 0.77 1.65 -17.60
N LEU A 242 1.30 0.43 -17.65
CA LEU A 242 2.65 0.08 -17.17
C LEU A 242 3.77 0.63 -18.07
N GLU A 243 3.50 0.92 -19.35
CA GLU A 243 4.50 1.42 -20.30
C GLU A 243 5.22 2.68 -19.79
N GLN A 244 4.45 3.63 -19.23
CA GLN A 244 4.99 4.89 -18.71
C GLN A 244 5.86 4.68 -17.46
N LEU A 245 5.53 3.69 -16.64
CA LEU A 245 6.34 3.30 -15.48
C LEU A 245 7.71 2.82 -15.94
N ASN A 246 7.76 1.93 -16.94
CA ASN A 246 9.01 1.41 -17.49
C ASN A 246 9.83 2.49 -18.22
N THR A 247 9.19 3.40 -18.96
CA THR A 247 9.89 4.57 -19.49
C THR A 247 10.55 5.36 -18.37
N ASP A 248 9.83 5.62 -17.29
CA ASP A 248 10.35 6.42 -16.18
C ASP A 248 11.47 5.69 -15.41
N ILE A 249 11.43 4.35 -15.29
CA ILE A 249 12.53 3.53 -14.74
C ILE A 249 13.83 3.76 -15.53
N VAL A 250 13.75 3.69 -16.87
CA VAL A 250 14.91 3.91 -17.76
C VAL A 250 15.44 5.35 -17.62
N GLU A 251 14.56 6.35 -17.61
CA GLU A 251 14.97 7.75 -17.53
C GLU A 251 15.52 8.14 -16.15
N ILE A 252 15.01 7.55 -15.05
CA ILE A 252 15.59 7.75 -13.72
C ILE A 252 16.99 7.13 -13.61
N LYS A 253 17.20 5.96 -14.21
CA LYS A 253 18.53 5.34 -14.22
C LYS A 253 19.55 6.27 -14.91
N LYS A 254 19.20 6.83 -16.07
CA LYS A 254 20.04 7.82 -16.77
C LYS A 254 20.32 9.04 -15.89
N LEU A 255 19.30 9.58 -15.20
CA LEU A 255 19.46 10.70 -14.26
C LEU A 255 20.44 10.37 -13.14
N LYS A 256 20.34 9.17 -12.56
CA LYS A 256 21.23 8.69 -11.49
C LYS A 256 22.68 8.61 -11.95
N GLU A 257 22.90 8.08 -13.16
CA GLU A 257 24.21 7.90 -13.77
C GLU A 257 24.81 9.20 -14.34
N GLY A 258 24.10 10.33 -14.23
CA GLY A 258 24.54 11.62 -14.76
C GLY A 258 24.46 11.72 -16.28
N MET A 259 23.75 10.80 -16.94
CA MET A 259 23.54 10.77 -18.38
C MET A 259 22.40 11.71 -18.81
N PRO A 260 22.36 12.15 -20.08
CA PRO A 260 21.20 12.83 -20.64
C PRO A 260 19.93 11.98 -20.47
N HIS A 261 18.87 12.60 -19.95
CA HIS A 261 17.59 11.95 -19.66
C HIS A 261 16.42 12.86 -20.04
N ASN A 262 15.28 12.24 -20.28
CA ASN A 262 13.99 12.88 -20.55
C ASN A 262 13.02 12.69 -19.38
N LEU A 263 13.52 12.38 -18.18
CA LEU A 263 12.69 12.25 -16.99
C LEU A 263 11.86 13.52 -16.75
N GLY A 264 10.54 13.35 -16.67
CA GLY A 264 9.62 14.47 -16.52
C GLY A 264 9.35 15.23 -17.82
N ASP A 265 9.93 14.86 -18.95
CA ASP A 265 9.66 15.47 -20.26
C ASP A 265 8.40 14.89 -20.91
N PHE A 266 7.26 15.20 -20.31
CA PHE A 266 5.94 14.93 -20.86
C PHE A 266 4.98 16.06 -20.53
N LYS A 267 3.90 16.21 -21.29
CA LYS A 267 2.92 17.26 -21.03
C LYS A 267 2.11 16.95 -19.76
N ALA A 268 2.05 17.93 -18.86
CA ALA A 268 1.19 17.92 -17.68
C ALA A 268 0.52 19.29 -17.58
N GLU A 269 -0.61 19.44 -18.24
CA GLU A 269 -1.36 20.70 -18.27
C GLU A 269 -2.43 20.67 -17.17
N ILE A 270 -2.41 21.70 -16.32
CA ILE A 270 -3.37 21.90 -15.25
C ILE A 270 -3.89 23.32 -15.35
N ASP A 271 -5.21 23.46 -15.27
CA ASP A 271 -5.91 24.74 -15.16
C ASP A 271 -6.85 24.72 -13.94
N GLY A 272 -7.61 25.80 -13.77
CA GLY A 272 -8.52 25.94 -12.64
C GLY A 272 -9.62 24.88 -12.57
N SER A 273 -10.00 24.27 -13.70
CA SER A 273 -11.06 23.25 -13.76
C SER A 273 -10.68 22.00 -12.97
N PHE A 274 -9.39 21.67 -12.92
CA PHE A 274 -8.89 20.57 -12.10
C PHE A 274 -9.34 20.69 -10.64
N PHE A 275 -9.40 21.91 -10.09
CA PHE A 275 -9.75 22.15 -8.70
C PHE A 275 -11.24 22.48 -8.48
N SER A 276 -11.89 23.16 -9.43
CA SER A 276 -13.33 23.47 -9.32
C SER A 276 -14.22 22.28 -9.63
N ASP A 277 -13.78 21.37 -10.49
CA ASP A 277 -14.64 20.31 -11.02
C ASP A 277 -14.37 18.96 -10.33
N SER A 278 -13.19 18.80 -9.71
CA SER A 278 -12.86 17.60 -8.93
C SER A 278 -13.52 17.66 -7.55
N PRO A 279 -14.35 16.66 -7.18
CA PRO A 279 -14.83 16.55 -5.81
C PRO A 279 -13.72 16.04 -4.89
N PHE A 280 -13.73 16.51 -3.65
CA PHE A 280 -12.83 16.04 -2.60
C PHE A 280 -13.21 14.63 -2.16
N ASN A 281 -12.35 13.67 -2.53
CA ASN A 281 -12.46 12.27 -2.17
C ASN A 281 -11.06 11.69 -1.95
N LEU A 282 -10.76 11.31 -0.71
CA LEU A 282 -9.44 10.86 -0.25
C LEU A 282 -8.88 9.64 -1.01
N ASN A 283 -9.74 8.87 -1.68
CA ASN A 283 -9.31 7.71 -2.48
C ASN A 283 -8.87 8.10 -3.90
N THR A 284 -9.08 9.36 -4.32
CA THR A 284 -8.74 9.83 -5.66
C THR A 284 -7.34 10.41 -5.72
N VAL A 285 -6.66 10.16 -6.84
CA VAL A 285 -5.35 10.75 -7.16
C VAL A 285 -5.40 12.27 -7.04
N ASN A 286 -6.41 12.93 -7.63
CA ASN A 286 -6.52 14.40 -7.61
C ASN A 286 -6.55 14.95 -6.19
N THR A 287 -7.32 14.33 -5.28
CA THR A 287 -7.43 14.79 -3.90
C THR A 287 -6.11 14.59 -3.15
N LYS A 288 -5.45 13.44 -3.29
CA LYS A 288 -4.15 13.20 -2.66
C LYS A 288 -3.08 14.17 -3.17
N THR A 289 -3.05 14.43 -4.48
CA THR A 289 -2.14 15.41 -5.09
C THR A 289 -2.38 16.81 -4.53
N PHE A 290 -3.64 17.22 -4.43
CA PHE A 290 -4.03 18.49 -3.83
C PHE A 290 -3.62 18.61 -2.36
N ILE A 291 -3.84 17.55 -1.56
CA ILE A 291 -3.44 17.48 -0.16
C ILE A 291 -1.93 17.66 0.00
N LEU A 292 -1.12 16.92 -0.77
CA LEU A 292 0.33 17.09 -0.70
C LEU A 292 0.75 18.49 -1.15
N MET A 293 0.12 19.07 -2.17
CA MET A 293 0.39 20.44 -2.59
C MET A 293 0.11 21.44 -1.46
N LEU A 294 -1.03 21.32 -0.77
CA LEU A 294 -1.35 22.14 0.39
C LEU A 294 -0.32 21.96 1.51
N ALA A 295 0.03 20.71 1.85
CA ALA A 295 1.01 20.43 2.90
C ALA A 295 2.37 21.10 2.61
N ASN A 296 2.80 21.11 1.35
CA ASN A 296 4.05 21.76 0.90
C ASN A 296 3.95 23.29 0.83
N ALA A 297 2.76 23.87 0.90
CA ALA A 297 2.58 25.31 1.14
C ALA A 297 2.70 25.67 2.64
N GLN A 298 2.90 24.69 3.53
CA GLN A 298 3.10 24.88 4.97
C GLN A 298 1.99 25.71 5.63
N PRO A 299 0.73 25.24 5.60
CA PRO A 299 -0.41 26.01 6.07
C PRO A 299 -0.25 26.47 7.51
N LEU A 300 -0.76 27.67 7.78
CA LEU A 300 -0.78 28.30 9.09
C LEU A 300 -2.18 28.16 9.71
N SER A 301 -2.25 28.11 11.03
CA SER A 301 -3.48 28.23 11.79
C SER A 301 -4.15 29.56 11.47
N PHE A 302 -5.46 29.51 11.19
CA PHE A 302 -6.24 30.69 10.84
C PHE A 302 -6.40 31.63 12.03
N LEU A 303 -6.39 31.10 13.25
CA LEU A 303 -6.60 31.87 14.46
C LEU A 303 -5.30 32.35 15.10
N SER A 304 -4.26 31.50 15.11
CA SER A 304 -2.99 31.82 15.79
C SER A 304 -1.88 32.29 14.85
N GLY A 305 -1.96 32.00 13.56
CA GLY A 305 -0.88 32.27 12.60
C GLY A 305 0.33 31.31 12.71
N ASN A 306 0.29 30.34 13.63
CA ASN A 306 1.38 29.35 13.80
C ASN A 306 1.29 28.22 12.77
N PHE A 307 2.42 27.55 12.49
CA PHE A 307 2.44 26.37 11.62
C PHE A 307 1.56 25.24 12.15
N LEU A 308 0.84 24.58 11.23
CA LEU A 308 0.06 23.40 11.55
C LEU A 308 0.95 22.16 11.71
N GLN A 309 0.65 21.32 12.71
CA GLN A 309 1.24 20.00 12.84
C GLN A 309 0.50 19.01 11.93
N LEU A 310 1.08 18.75 10.76
CA LEU A 310 0.41 17.96 9.72
C LEU A 310 0.77 16.47 9.70
N GLU A 311 1.83 16.05 10.40
CA GLU A 311 2.33 14.68 10.29
C GLU A 311 1.26 13.63 10.59
N LYS A 312 0.55 13.78 11.72
CA LYS A 312 -0.55 12.86 12.08
C LYS A 312 -1.68 12.88 11.06
N VAL A 313 -2.06 14.08 10.59
CA VAL A 313 -3.14 14.25 9.60
C VAL A 313 -2.80 13.56 8.28
N LEU A 314 -1.56 13.70 7.81
CA LEU A 314 -1.09 13.14 6.55
C LEU A 314 -0.79 11.65 6.66
N ARG A 315 -0.42 11.15 7.84
CA ARG A 315 -0.26 9.72 8.12
C ARG A 315 -1.61 9.01 8.06
N ASP A 316 -2.59 9.50 8.82
CA ASP A 316 -3.90 8.86 9.00
C ASP A 316 -4.87 9.12 7.83
N LEU A 317 -4.67 10.22 7.08
CA LEU A 317 -5.59 10.73 6.04
C LEU A 317 -7.06 10.68 6.47
N ASN A 318 -7.38 11.28 7.61
CA ASN A 318 -8.77 11.33 8.08
C ASN A 318 -9.53 12.51 7.46
N LYS A 319 -10.69 12.24 6.84
CA LYS A 319 -11.54 13.28 6.21
C LYS A 319 -11.91 14.41 7.17
N ARG A 320 -11.99 14.13 8.48
CA ARG A 320 -12.35 15.12 9.52
C ARG A 320 -11.32 16.23 9.71
N GLU A 321 -10.10 16.04 9.21
CA GLU A 321 -9.00 17.00 9.29
C GLU A 321 -8.94 17.94 8.07
N PHE A 322 -9.89 17.80 7.14
CA PHE A 322 -10.03 18.64 5.95
C PHE A 322 -11.34 19.41 6.02
N HIS A 323 -11.26 20.72 5.77
CA HIS A 323 -12.33 21.64 6.14
C HIS A 323 -12.78 22.46 4.95
N HIS A 324 -14.11 22.62 4.82
CA HIS A 324 -14.66 23.56 3.86
C HIS A 324 -14.36 25.00 4.31
N LEU A 325 -13.81 25.82 3.42
CA LEU A 325 -13.65 27.25 3.65
C LEU A 325 -14.98 27.98 3.66
N PHE A 326 -15.90 27.60 2.76
CA PHE A 326 -17.31 27.93 2.86
C PHE A 326 -18.08 26.73 3.43
N PRO A 327 -18.59 26.82 4.68
CA PRO A 327 -19.30 25.73 5.32
C PRO A 327 -20.48 25.19 4.51
N GLN A 328 -20.61 23.86 4.47
CA GLN A 328 -21.65 23.18 3.72
C GLN A 328 -23.07 23.69 4.04
N LYS A 329 -23.35 23.97 5.33
CA LYS A 329 -24.67 24.47 5.77
C LYS A 329 -25.08 25.83 5.17
N ILE A 330 -24.11 26.63 4.71
CA ILE A 330 -24.36 27.95 4.10
C ILE A 330 -24.71 27.80 2.61
N LEU A 331 -24.15 26.77 1.98
CA LEU A 331 -24.24 26.52 0.53
C LEU A 331 -25.32 25.50 0.16
N GLN A 332 -25.73 24.64 1.09
CA GLN A 332 -26.82 23.68 0.89
C GLN A 332 -28.10 24.40 0.40
N GLY A 333 -28.74 23.84 -0.63
CA GLY A 333 -29.91 24.43 -1.29
C GLY A 333 -29.59 25.52 -2.33
N LYS A 334 -28.36 26.05 -2.37
CA LYS A 334 -27.93 27.07 -3.35
C LYS A 334 -27.02 26.52 -4.45
N PHE A 335 -26.27 25.48 -4.14
CA PHE A 335 -25.29 24.86 -5.04
C PHE A 335 -25.41 23.33 -5.03
N PRO A 336 -25.06 22.65 -6.13
CA PRO A 336 -25.02 21.19 -6.15
C PRO A 336 -23.91 20.66 -5.23
N SER A 337 -24.12 19.47 -4.67
CA SER A 337 -23.18 18.85 -3.73
C SER A 337 -21.76 18.70 -4.30
N THR A 338 -21.64 18.43 -5.60
CA THR A 338 -20.35 18.35 -6.29
C THR A 338 -19.58 19.68 -6.28
N ALA A 339 -20.26 20.80 -6.55
CA ALA A 339 -19.66 22.13 -6.51
C ALA A 339 -19.28 22.53 -5.07
N ILE A 340 -20.12 22.23 -4.08
CA ILE A 340 -19.82 22.51 -2.67
C ILE A 340 -18.58 21.75 -2.21
N ASN A 341 -18.44 20.50 -2.66
CA ASN A 341 -17.34 19.61 -2.30
C ASN A 341 -16.16 19.65 -3.28
N CYS A 342 -16.03 20.68 -4.12
CA CYS A 342 -14.87 20.80 -5.00
C CYS A 342 -13.57 21.03 -4.21
N LEU A 343 -12.42 20.64 -4.78
CA LEU A 343 -11.11 20.82 -4.12
C LEU A 343 -10.85 22.29 -3.74
N SER A 344 -11.28 23.24 -4.58
CA SER A 344 -11.14 24.67 -4.31
C SER A 344 -11.86 25.14 -3.04
N ASN A 345 -12.83 24.39 -2.51
CA ASN A 345 -13.48 24.74 -1.25
C ASN A 345 -12.83 24.08 -0.03
N PHE A 346 -11.79 23.25 -0.17
CA PHE A 346 -11.15 22.58 0.97
C PHE A 346 -9.82 23.22 1.39
N THR A 347 -9.52 23.17 2.69
CA THR A 347 -8.22 23.54 3.26
C THR A 347 -7.85 22.64 4.43
N MET A 348 -6.64 22.80 4.94
CA MET A 348 -6.17 22.23 6.21
C MET A 348 -6.20 23.30 7.28
N ILE A 349 -6.83 23.01 8.42
CA ILE A 349 -6.77 23.83 9.64
C ILE A 349 -6.66 22.91 10.84
N SER A 350 -6.29 23.44 12.01
CA SER A 350 -6.27 22.64 13.22
C SER A 350 -7.69 22.28 13.67
N ARG A 351 -7.86 21.17 14.39
CA ARG A 351 -9.14 20.83 15.03
C ARG A 351 -9.64 21.94 15.96
N ALA A 352 -8.73 22.64 16.65
CA ALA A 352 -9.07 23.77 17.51
C ALA A 352 -9.62 24.95 16.71
N ASP A 353 -9.01 25.25 15.57
CA ASP A 353 -9.47 26.29 14.63
C ASP A 353 -10.83 25.91 14.08
N ASN A 354 -11.02 24.67 13.63
CA ASN A 354 -12.30 24.21 13.11
C ASN A 354 -13.43 24.32 14.12
N ASN A 355 -13.20 23.93 15.38
CA ASN A 355 -14.19 24.05 16.45
C ASN A 355 -14.55 25.51 16.72
N LYS A 356 -13.55 26.40 16.68
CA LYS A 356 -13.74 27.84 16.94
C LYS A 356 -14.40 28.55 15.75
N ILE A 357 -14.01 28.26 14.50
CA ILE A 357 -14.60 28.81 13.27
C ILE A 357 -16.05 28.31 13.13
N GLY A 358 -16.25 27.01 13.37
CA GLY A 358 -17.55 26.34 13.27
C GLY A 358 -18.13 26.48 11.86
N GLY A 359 -19.44 26.71 11.78
CA GLY A 359 -20.12 26.93 10.50
C GLY A 359 -20.30 28.41 10.15
N ARG A 360 -19.42 29.31 10.59
CA ARG A 360 -19.55 30.74 10.25
C ARG A 360 -19.21 31.00 8.80
N GLN A 361 -19.79 32.05 8.24
CA GLN A 361 -19.44 32.49 6.89
C GLN A 361 -18.02 33.06 6.87
N PRO A 362 -17.28 33.03 5.74
CA PRO A 362 -15.92 33.59 5.69
C PRO A 362 -15.76 35.00 6.25
N SER A 363 -16.60 35.95 5.85
CA SER A 363 -16.56 37.32 6.40
C SER A 363 -16.72 37.39 7.93
N GLU A 364 -17.43 36.42 8.51
CA GLU A 364 -17.65 36.36 9.95
C GLU A 364 -16.45 35.77 10.70
N TYR A 365 -15.90 34.64 10.22
CA TYR A 365 -14.74 34.04 10.89
C TYR A 365 -13.44 34.79 10.62
N GLN A 366 -13.37 35.62 9.57
CA GLN A 366 -12.26 36.55 9.35
C GLN A 366 -11.99 37.41 10.59
N LYS A 367 -13.04 37.81 11.31
CA LYS A 367 -12.95 38.62 12.54
C LYS A 367 -12.27 37.90 13.70
N LEU A 368 -12.14 36.57 13.62
CA LEU A 368 -11.45 35.74 14.61
C LEU A 368 -9.97 35.53 14.26
N MET A 369 -9.57 35.87 13.04
CA MET A 369 -8.20 35.78 12.57
C MET A 369 -7.38 36.99 13.06
N PRO A 370 -6.04 36.91 13.06
CA PRO A 370 -5.19 38.06 13.29
C PRO A 370 -5.50 39.23 12.34
N THR A 371 -5.28 40.46 12.81
CA THR A 371 -5.50 41.68 12.02
C THR A 371 -4.76 41.63 10.68
N ASP A 372 -3.49 41.22 10.70
CA ASP A 372 -2.75 40.86 9.48
C ASP A 372 -2.79 39.34 9.27
N HIS A 373 -3.63 38.91 8.32
CA HIS A 373 -3.80 37.52 7.91
C HIS A 373 -3.28 37.25 6.49
N SER A 374 -2.51 38.16 5.91
CA SER A 374 -1.97 38.04 4.55
C SER A 374 -1.15 36.76 4.35
N LYS A 375 -0.21 36.48 5.28
CA LYS A 375 0.60 35.26 5.28
C LYS A 375 -0.24 33.99 5.45
N ILE A 376 -1.30 34.04 6.25
CA ILE A 376 -2.19 32.89 6.43
C ILE A 376 -2.86 32.53 5.10
N LEU A 377 -3.37 33.55 4.38
CA LEU A 377 -3.97 33.35 3.06
C LEU A 377 -2.97 32.81 2.03
N GLU A 378 -1.75 33.35 2.02
CA GLU A 378 -0.67 32.89 1.13
C GLU A 378 -0.36 31.40 1.35
N HIS A 379 -0.10 31.01 2.61
CA HIS A 379 0.21 29.62 2.98
C HIS A 379 -0.98 28.67 2.82
N ALA A 380 -2.22 29.16 2.93
CA ALA A 380 -3.44 28.41 2.67
C ALA A 380 -3.86 28.39 1.18
N LEU A 381 -3.09 29.07 0.32
CA LEU A 381 -3.39 29.28 -1.10
C LEU A 381 -4.83 29.78 -1.29
N CYS A 382 -5.21 30.81 -0.53
CA CYS A 382 -6.53 31.42 -0.55
C CYS A 382 -6.46 32.86 -1.07
N PRO A 383 -7.33 33.29 -2.00
CA PRO A 383 -7.43 34.68 -2.40
C PRO A 383 -8.18 35.51 -1.35
N PRO A 384 -8.00 36.85 -1.31
CA PRO A 384 -8.80 37.73 -0.45
C PRO A 384 -10.31 37.65 -0.72
N SER A 385 -10.71 37.25 -1.93
CA SER A 385 -12.13 37.06 -2.27
C SER A 385 -12.84 35.99 -1.44
N LEU A 386 -12.09 35.18 -0.68
CA LEU A 386 -12.64 34.30 0.36
C LEU A 386 -13.63 35.03 1.27
N PHE A 387 -13.32 36.26 1.68
CA PHE A 387 -14.09 36.99 2.69
C PHE A 387 -15.21 37.87 2.13
N ASN A 388 -15.40 37.88 0.80
CA ASN A 388 -16.46 38.65 0.14
C ASN A 388 -17.80 37.92 0.12
N ASP A 389 -17.86 36.71 0.69
CA ASP A 389 -19.06 35.88 0.78
C ASP A 389 -19.69 35.48 -0.57
N ASP A 390 -18.98 35.69 -1.67
CA ASP A 390 -19.33 35.21 -3.01
C ASP A 390 -18.61 33.89 -3.31
N PHE A 391 -19.33 32.78 -3.12
CA PHE A 391 -18.79 31.45 -3.34
C PHE A 391 -18.31 31.22 -4.79
N LYS A 392 -19.02 31.74 -5.81
CA LYS A 392 -18.64 31.51 -7.21
C LYS A 392 -17.36 32.25 -7.55
N LYS A 393 -17.27 33.52 -7.14
CA LYS A 393 -16.06 34.34 -7.35
C LYS A 393 -14.87 33.75 -6.60
N PHE A 394 -15.06 33.35 -5.35
CA PHE A 394 -14.03 32.68 -4.55
C PHE A 394 -13.50 31.41 -5.22
N VAL A 395 -14.39 30.50 -5.67
CA VAL A 395 -13.96 29.26 -6.33
C VAL A 395 -13.17 29.56 -7.60
N ALA A 396 -13.62 30.50 -8.43
CA ALA A 396 -12.91 30.87 -9.66
C ALA A 396 -11.51 31.44 -9.36
N ASP A 397 -11.40 32.37 -8.42
CA ASP A 397 -10.12 33.00 -8.05
C ASP A 397 -9.17 31.99 -7.43
N ARG A 398 -9.66 31.16 -6.49
CA ARG A 398 -8.83 30.17 -5.81
C ARG A 398 -8.39 29.05 -6.75
N SER A 399 -9.27 28.58 -7.64
CA SER A 399 -8.91 27.61 -8.68
C SER A 399 -7.76 28.13 -9.56
N GLY A 400 -7.79 29.41 -9.95
CA GLY A 400 -6.69 30.05 -10.69
C GLY A 400 -5.39 30.07 -9.89
N LEU A 401 -5.43 30.48 -8.63
CA LEU A 401 -4.28 30.51 -7.73
C LEU A 401 -3.67 29.11 -7.52
N LEU A 402 -4.51 28.10 -7.28
CA LEU A 402 -4.09 26.71 -7.12
C LEU A 402 -3.44 26.16 -8.39
N ALA A 403 -3.98 26.51 -9.57
CA ALA A 403 -3.38 26.12 -10.85
C ALA A 403 -2.00 26.76 -11.08
N VAL A 404 -1.82 28.03 -10.70
CA VAL A 404 -0.49 28.67 -10.73
C VAL A 404 0.48 27.94 -9.81
N ARG A 405 0.09 27.63 -8.57
CA ARG A 405 0.94 26.88 -7.63
C ARG A 405 1.30 25.49 -8.17
N ALA A 406 0.35 24.76 -8.74
CA ALA A 406 0.59 23.46 -9.36
C ALA A 406 1.62 23.55 -10.49
N LYS A 407 1.52 24.58 -11.35
CA LYS A 407 2.50 24.81 -12.43
C LYS A 407 3.90 25.08 -11.90
N THR A 408 4.04 25.89 -10.85
CA THR A 408 5.34 26.16 -10.21
C THR A 408 5.99 24.90 -9.65
N LEU A 409 5.22 23.93 -9.15
CA LEU A 409 5.76 22.66 -8.65
C LEU A 409 6.24 21.74 -9.78
N MET A 410 5.80 21.97 -11.02
CA MET A 410 6.14 21.17 -12.20
C MET A 410 7.29 21.78 -13.05
N THR A 411 7.98 22.82 -12.55
CA THR A 411 9.04 23.58 -13.25
C THR A 411 10.19 23.93 -12.30
#